data_AF-A0AAJ5VZF3-F1
#
_entry.id   AF-A0AAJ5VZF3-F1
#
_cell.length_a   1.000
_cell.length_b   1.000
_cell.length_c   1.000
_cell.angle_alpha   90.00
_cell.angle_beta   90.00
_cell.angle_gamma   90.00
#
_symmetry.space_group_name_H-M   'P 1'
#
loop_
_entity.id
_entity.type
_entity.pdbx_description
1 polymer ?
#
loop_
_entity_poly.entity_id
_entity_poly.type
_entity_poly.pdbx_seq_one_letter_code
_entity_poly.pdbx_strand_id
1 'polypeptide(L)'
;MQFASSGRIVVVAQWVLAVLMPVFLFIGRGFVGAELGWMSVIGIVYGWILIVLLLIPPILTLFDTEARSSGTVREGYAIFSALVWFGLLVAGISIPDSGDSGHLQTALMTWTGASEQFSTAVFTAGFGLAVFAWLVTIVQAIRGIVYSRRAG
;
A
#
# COMPACT_ATOMS: atom_id res chain seq x y z
N MET A 1 13.82 19.81 6.36
CA MET A 1 12.99 18.96 5.45
C MET A 1 11.67 19.67 5.23
N GLN A 2 11.18 19.74 3.99
CA GLN A 2 9.94 20.45 3.69
C GLN A 2 8.70 19.62 4.09
N PHE A 3 7.64 20.33 4.47
CA PHE A 3 6.32 19.72 4.67
C PHE A 3 5.60 19.59 3.34
N ALA A 4 4.83 18.51 3.18
CA ALA A 4 4.05 18.30 1.97
C ALA A 4 2.86 19.28 1.92
N SER A 5 2.58 19.87 0.76
CA SER A 5 1.34 20.64 0.53
C SER A 5 0.09 19.77 0.72
N SER A 6 0.17 18.48 0.36
CA SER A 6 -0.87 17.47 0.54
C SER A 6 -0.76 16.71 1.87
N GLY A 7 0.12 17.12 2.79
CA GLY A 7 0.48 16.31 3.96
C GLY A 7 -0.69 16.03 4.90
N ARG A 8 -1.63 16.96 5.06
CA ARG A 8 -2.86 16.74 5.84
C ARG A 8 -3.70 15.57 5.32
N ILE A 9 -3.79 15.42 4.00
CA ILE A 9 -4.53 14.32 3.38
C ILE A 9 -3.83 13.01 3.71
N VAL A 10 -2.49 12.98 3.59
CA VAL A 10 -1.70 11.78 3.89
C VAL A 10 -1.82 11.37 5.36
N VAL A 11 -1.85 12.32 6.30
CA VAL A 11 -2.04 12.04 7.73
C VAL A 11 -3.29 11.19 7.97
N VAL A 12 -4.39 11.47 7.27
CA VAL A 12 -5.65 10.72 7.41
C VAL A 12 -5.65 9.46 6.56
N ALA A 13 -5.28 9.59 5.28
CA ALA A 13 -5.35 8.53 4.30
C ALA A 13 -4.48 7.33 4.68
N GLN A 14 -3.32 7.53 5.29
CA GLN A 14 -2.42 6.44 5.68
C GLN A 14 -3.07 5.44 6.67
N TRP A 15 -3.95 5.90 7.56
CA TRP A 15 -4.65 5.03 8.50
C TRP A 15 -5.75 4.24 7.82
N VAL A 16 -6.55 4.93 7.00
CA VAL A 16 -7.65 4.31 6.26
C VAL A 16 -7.12 3.31 5.24
N LEU A 17 -6.11 3.70 4.45
CA LEU A 17 -5.54 2.88 3.39
C LEU A 17 -4.68 1.73 3.92
N ALA A 18 -4.14 1.80 5.13
CA ALA A 18 -3.49 0.65 5.76
C ALA A 18 -4.45 -0.53 5.94
N VAL A 19 -5.76 -0.28 6.06
CA VAL A 19 -6.81 -1.31 6.15
C VAL A 19 -7.43 -1.56 4.78
N LEU A 20 -7.81 -0.50 4.05
CA LEU A 20 -8.52 -0.64 2.77
C LEU A 20 -7.66 -1.30 1.68
N MET A 21 -6.35 -1.03 1.63
CA MET A 21 -5.50 -1.60 0.56
C MET A 21 -5.36 -3.12 0.68
N PRO A 22 -5.07 -3.71 1.86
CA PRO A 22 -5.11 -5.17 2.02
C PRO A 22 -6.49 -5.77 1.71
N VAL A 23 -7.57 -5.14 2.19
CA VAL A 23 -8.93 -5.60 1.89
C VAL A 23 -9.20 -5.59 0.39
N PHE A 24 -8.79 -4.53 -0.31
CA PHE A 24 -8.91 -4.43 -1.76
C PHE A 24 -8.08 -5.50 -2.48
N LEU A 25 -6.80 -5.63 -2.14
CA LEU A 25 -5.85 -6.58 -2.74
C LEU A 25 -6.39 -8.02 -2.74
N PHE A 26 -6.99 -8.45 -1.62
CA PHE A 26 -7.43 -9.84 -1.46
C PHE A 26 -8.88 -10.10 -1.80
N ILE A 27 -9.78 -9.16 -1.51
CA ILE A 27 -11.24 -9.36 -1.61
C ILE A 27 -11.86 -8.30 -2.52
N GLY A 28 -11.55 -7.02 -2.31
CA GLY A 28 -12.18 -5.92 -3.01
C GLY A 28 -11.92 -5.89 -4.52
N ARG A 29 -10.87 -6.56 -5.00
CA ARG A 29 -10.62 -6.77 -6.44
C ARG A 29 -11.76 -7.49 -7.16
N GLY A 30 -12.59 -8.24 -6.43
CA GLY A 30 -13.80 -8.87 -6.98
C GLY A 30 -14.83 -7.84 -7.48
N PHE A 31 -14.91 -6.68 -6.84
CA PHE A 31 -15.81 -5.59 -7.25
C PHE A 31 -15.37 -4.89 -8.54
N VAL A 32 -14.12 -5.12 -8.97
CA VAL A 32 -13.54 -4.55 -10.18
C VAL A 32 -13.34 -5.61 -11.27
N GLY A 33 -13.97 -6.78 -11.14
CA GLY A 33 -14.05 -7.80 -12.19
C GLY A 33 -12.98 -8.89 -12.12
N ALA A 34 -12.24 -9.00 -11.02
CA ALA A 34 -11.38 -10.16 -10.77
C ALA A 34 -12.20 -11.35 -10.25
N GLU A 35 -11.84 -12.56 -10.66
CA GLU A 35 -12.34 -13.79 -10.04
C GLU A 35 -11.62 -14.03 -8.70
N LEU A 36 -12.37 -14.47 -7.69
CA LEU A 36 -11.85 -14.71 -6.33
C LEU A 36 -11.68 -16.21 -6.08
N GLY A 37 -10.44 -16.62 -5.84
CA GLY A 37 -10.03 -17.98 -5.50
C GLY A 37 -9.26 -18.02 -4.18
N TRP A 38 -8.21 -18.85 -4.15
CA TRP A 38 -7.43 -19.12 -2.93
C TRP A 38 -6.74 -17.87 -2.37
N MET A 39 -6.40 -16.88 -3.18
CA MET A 39 -5.82 -15.63 -2.67
C MET A 39 -6.78 -14.86 -1.76
N SER A 40 -8.09 -14.95 -1.95
CA SER A 40 -9.06 -14.34 -1.04
C SER A 40 -9.09 -15.05 0.32
N VAL A 41 -8.95 -16.38 0.34
CA VAL A 41 -8.85 -17.16 1.58
C VAL A 41 -7.58 -16.81 2.33
N ILE A 42 -6.43 -16.78 1.64
CA ILE A 42 -5.14 -16.36 2.20
C ILE A 42 -5.26 -14.94 2.77
N GLY A 43 -5.91 -14.03 2.05
CA GLY A 43 -6.14 -12.67 2.52
C GLY A 43 -6.99 -12.57 3.77
N ILE A 44 -8.01 -13.41 3.92
CA ILE A 44 -8.83 -13.44 5.15
C ILE A 44 -8.00 -13.94 6.33
N VAL A 45 -7.21 -15.00 6.15
CA VAL A 45 -6.44 -15.63 7.23
C VAL A 45 -5.21 -14.79 7.63
N TYR A 46 -4.50 -14.23 6.65
CA TYR A 46 -3.19 -13.61 6.84
C TYR A 46 -3.15 -12.12 6.49
N GLY A 47 -4.20 -11.54 5.90
CA GLY A 47 -4.23 -10.13 5.49
C GLY A 47 -4.06 -9.14 6.63
N TRP A 48 -4.41 -9.53 7.86
CA TRP A 48 -4.15 -8.73 9.06
C TRP A 48 -2.65 -8.47 9.28
N ILE A 49 -1.77 -9.38 8.86
CA ILE A 49 -0.31 -9.18 8.95
C ILE A 49 0.09 -8.00 8.06
N LEU A 50 -0.45 -7.92 6.84
CA LEU A 50 -0.18 -6.80 5.94
C LEU A 50 -0.74 -5.49 6.50
N ILE A 51 -1.92 -5.51 7.13
CA ILE A 51 -2.48 -4.34 7.83
C ILE A 51 -1.52 -3.85 8.92
N VAL A 52 -1.03 -4.76 9.78
CA VAL A 52 -0.07 -4.43 10.85
C VAL A 52 1.21 -3.82 10.27
N LEU A 53 1.75 -4.40 9.20
CA LEU A 53 2.94 -3.86 8.52
C LEU A 53 2.70 -2.46 7.95
N LEU A 54 1.53 -2.21 7.34
CA LEU A 54 1.18 -0.90 6.78
C LEU A 54 0.90 0.16 7.86
N LEU A 55 0.59 -0.25 9.09
CA LEU A 55 0.43 0.66 10.23
C LEU A 55 1.76 1.09 10.87
N ILE A 56 2.87 0.41 10.58
CA ILE A 56 4.19 0.77 11.13
C ILE A 56 4.58 2.21 10.77
N PRO A 57 4.60 2.64 9.48
CA PRO A 57 4.99 4.01 9.16
C PRO A 57 4.06 5.07 9.79
N PRO A 58 2.71 4.96 9.74
CA PRO A 58 1.81 5.89 10.43
C PRO A 58 2.09 6.03 11.92
N ILE A 59 2.31 4.91 12.62
CA ILE A 59 2.64 4.91 14.05
C ILE A 59 3.96 5.65 14.29
N LEU A 60 4.97 5.44 13.44
CA LEU A 60 6.24 6.15 13.55
C LEU A 60 6.07 7.68 13.38
N THR A 61 5.20 8.14 12.48
CA THR A 61 4.97 9.58 12.29
C THR A 61 4.41 10.28 13.52
N LEU A 62 3.76 9.57 14.45
CA LEU A 62 3.28 10.14 15.72
C LEU A 62 4.42 10.64 16.62
N PHE A 63 5.64 10.16 16.41
CA PHE A 63 6.82 10.55 17.17
C PHE A 63 7.59 11.72 16.52
N ASP A 64 7.22 12.16 15.31
CA ASP A 64 7.72 13.40 14.71
C ASP A 64 6.91 14.57 15.26
N THR A 65 7.38 15.13 16.38
CA THR A 65 6.67 16.17 17.14
C THR A 65 6.39 17.42 16.31
N GLU A 66 7.28 17.79 15.41
CA GLU A 66 7.20 18.98 14.55
C GLU A 66 6.13 18.80 13.45
N ALA A 67 6.14 17.64 12.79
CA ALA A 67 5.14 17.31 11.78
C ALA A 67 3.74 17.13 12.42
N ARG A 68 3.69 16.49 13.59
CA ARG A 68 2.45 16.26 14.36
C ARG A 68 1.81 17.57 14.83
N SER A 69 2.59 18.49 15.41
CA SER A 69 2.05 19.79 15.87
C SER A 69 1.50 20.61 14.71
N SER A 70 2.09 20.47 13.52
CA SER A 70 1.65 21.13 12.29
C SER A 70 0.50 20.39 11.58
N GLY A 71 0.09 19.22 12.08
CA GLY A 71 -0.95 18.37 11.48
C GLY A 71 -0.61 17.92 10.06
N THR A 72 0.66 17.65 9.76
CA THR A 72 1.12 17.31 8.41
C THR A 72 2.18 16.20 8.44
N VAL A 73 2.65 15.79 7.26
CA VAL A 73 3.80 14.91 7.10
C VAL A 73 4.87 15.61 6.24
N ARG A 74 6.10 15.10 6.32
CA ARG A 74 7.21 15.58 5.48
C ARG A 74 7.01 15.12 4.03
N GLU A 75 7.46 15.92 3.08
CA GLU A 75 7.25 15.71 1.65
C GLU A 75 7.69 14.33 1.17
N GLY A 76 8.91 13.91 1.54
CA GLY A 76 9.41 12.60 1.18
C GLY A 76 8.54 11.47 1.72
N TYR A 77 8.01 11.58 2.94
CA TYR A 77 7.08 10.59 3.47
C TYR A 77 5.80 10.54 2.64
N ALA A 78 5.21 11.70 2.32
CA ALA A 78 3.99 11.79 1.52
C ALA A 78 4.11 11.13 0.14
N ILE A 79 5.22 11.41 -0.56
CA ILE A 79 5.48 10.84 -1.91
C ILE A 79 5.54 9.31 -1.83
N PHE A 80 6.33 8.77 -0.90
CA PHE A 80 6.49 7.32 -0.79
C PHE A 80 5.24 6.63 -0.26
N SER A 81 4.42 7.27 0.59
CA SER A 81 3.10 6.74 0.96
C SER A 81 2.18 6.62 -0.25
N ALA A 82 2.15 7.63 -1.13
CA ALA A 82 1.37 7.58 -2.37
C ALA A 82 1.84 6.44 -3.29
N LEU A 83 3.16 6.21 -3.38
CA LEU A 83 3.73 5.10 -4.15
C LEU A 83 3.39 3.73 -3.55
N VAL A 84 3.32 3.58 -2.23
CA VAL A 84 2.81 2.36 -1.58
C VAL A 84 1.37 2.09 -2.03
N TRP A 85 0.50 3.09 -1.92
CA TRP A 85 -0.91 2.95 -2.27
C TRP A 85 -1.10 2.63 -3.75
N PHE A 86 -0.38 3.33 -4.62
CA PHE A 86 -0.40 3.06 -6.05
C PHE A 86 0.11 1.66 -6.37
N GLY A 87 1.24 1.23 -5.79
CA GLY A 87 1.78 -0.11 -5.99
C GLY A 87 0.82 -1.20 -5.52
N LEU A 88 0.16 -1.02 -4.37
CA LEU A 88 -0.85 -1.97 -3.88
C LEU A 88 -2.12 -1.99 -4.73
N LEU A 89 -2.55 -0.85 -5.25
CA LEU A 89 -3.68 -0.77 -6.19
C LEU A 89 -3.37 -1.55 -7.47
N VAL A 90 -2.20 -1.31 -8.07
CA VAL A 90 -1.72 -2.01 -9.27
C VAL A 90 -1.61 -3.51 -8.99
N ALA A 91 -1.02 -3.88 -7.85
CA ALA A 91 -0.95 -5.28 -7.45
C ALA A 91 -2.35 -5.90 -7.29
N GLY A 92 -3.30 -5.20 -6.68
CA GLY A 92 -4.67 -5.67 -6.48
C GLY A 92 -5.43 -6.00 -7.76
N ILE A 93 -5.24 -5.21 -8.82
CA ILE A 93 -5.93 -5.47 -10.09
C ILE A 93 -5.27 -6.58 -10.93
N SER A 94 -4.00 -6.92 -10.66
CA SER A 94 -3.22 -7.84 -11.49
C SER A 94 -2.75 -9.10 -10.77
N ILE A 95 -3.08 -9.27 -9.48
CA ILE A 95 -2.68 -10.41 -8.65
C ILE A 95 -3.17 -11.73 -9.25
N PRO A 96 -2.25 -12.65 -9.62
CA PRO A 96 -2.63 -13.97 -10.09
C PRO A 96 -3.35 -14.75 -9.00
N ASP A 97 -4.35 -15.52 -9.38
CA ASP A 97 -5.11 -16.36 -8.45
C ASP A 97 -5.50 -17.68 -9.13
N SER A 98 -5.84 -18.67 -8.30
CA SER A 98 -6.29 -19.98 -8.74
C SER A 98 -7.40 -20.52 -7.85
N GLY A 99 -8.23 -21.37 -8.43
CA GLY A 99 -9.24 -22.16 -7.74
C GLY A 99 -9.05 -23.64 -8.03
N ASP A 100 -10.00 -24.46 -7.58
CA ASP A 100 -9.95 -25.92 -7.74
C ASP A 100 -9.95 -26.37 -9.21
N SER A 101 -10.40 -25.51 -10.12
CA SER A 101 -10.45 -25.73 -11.57
C SER A 101 -9.28 -25.12 -12.35
N GLY A 102 -8.30 -24.49 -11.70
CA GLY A 102 -7.12 -23.89 -12.34
C GLY A 102 -7.00 -22.37 -12.16
N HIS A 103 -6.30 -21.72 -13.10
CA HIS A 103 -6.04 -20.28 -13.07
C HIS A 103 -7.32 -19.46 -13.25
N LEU A 104 -7.40 -18.35 -12.52
CA LEU A 104 -8.54 -17.44 -12.53
C LEU A 104 -8.16 -16.10 -13.17
N GLN A 105 -9.16 -15.42 -13.75
CA GLN A 105 -8.96 -14.14 -14.40
C GLN A 105 -8.73 -13.00 -13.38
N THR A 106 -7.66 -12.24 -13.57
CA THR A 106 -7.43 -10.99 -12.81
C THR A 106 -8.29 -9.87 -13.39
N ALA A 107 -8.56 -8.80 -12.62
CA ALA A 107 -9.32 -7.66 -13.14
C ALA A 107 -8.64 -7.04 -14.38
N LEU A 108 -7.30 -6.97 -14.38
CA LEU A 108 -6.52 -6.50 -15.50
C LEU A 108 -6.76 -7.37 -16.75
N MET A 109 -6.75 -8.70 -16.61
CA MET A 109 -7.03 -9.62 -17.71
C MET A 109 -8.47 -9.48 -18.21
N THR A 110 -9.44 -9.38 -17.31
CA THR A 110 -10.86 -9.15 -17.64
C THR A 110 -11.06 -7.86 -18.45
N TRP A 111 -10.35 -6.79 -18.11
CA TRP A 111 -10.51 -5.49 -18.77
C TRP A 111 -9.81 -5.38 -20.12
N THR A 112 -8.66 -6.04 -20.27
CA THR A 112 -7.74 -5.79 -21.38
C THR A 112 -7.60 -6.98 -22.33
N GLY A 113 -8.03 -8.18 -21.92
CA GLY A 113 -7.73 -9.42 -22.62
C GLY A 113 -6.25 -9.80 -22.57
N ALA A 114 -5.47 -9.22 -21.64
CA ALA A 114 -4.05 -9.51 -21.50
C ALA A 114 -3.80 -10.96 -21.06
N SER A 115 -2.59 -11.46 -21.36
CA SER A 115 -2.17 -12.79 -20.92
C SER A 115 -1.89 -12.83 -19.41
N GLU A 116 -1.98 -14.03 -18.84
CA GLU A 116 -1.60 -14.29 -17.45
C GLU A 116 -0.16 -13.85 -17.15
N GLN A 117 0.77 -14.17 -18.05
CA GLN A 117 2.18 -13.79 -17.90
C GLN A 117 2.35 -12.26 -17.80
N PHE A 118 1.58 -11.50 -18.58
CA PHE A 118 1.56 -10.04 -18.47
C PHE A 118 1.00 -9.58 -17.13
N SER A 119 -0.13 -10.14 -16.68
CA SER A 119 -0.72 -9.82 -15.38
C SER A 119 0.24 -10.10 -14.22
N THR A 120 0.93 -11.25 -14.26
CA THR A 120 1.95 -11.64 -13.27
C THR A 120 3.13 -10.65 -13.26
N ALA A 121 3.57 -10.17 -14.43
CA ALA A 121 4.62 -9.17 -14.51
C ALA A 121 4.18 -7.82 -13.90
N VAL A 122 2.95 -7.38 -14.20
CA VAL A 122 2.37 -6.15 -13.61
C VAL A 122 2.22 -6.28 -12.10
N PHE A 123 1.76 -7.43 -11.61
CA PHE A 123 1.66 -7.71 -10.17
C PHE A 123 3.02 -7.62 -9.51
N THR A 124 4.03 -8.30 -10.07
CA THR A 124 5.39 -8.32 -9.53
C THR A 124 5.97 -6.91 -9.47
N ALA A 125 5.79 -6.11 -10.52
CA ALA A 125 6.25 -4.72 -10.55
C ALA A 125 5.52 -3.83 -9.55
N GLY A 126 4.18 -3.90 -9.49
CA GLY A 126 3.35 -3.11 -8.57
C GLY A 126 3.62 -3.45 -7.10
N PHE A 127 3.67 -4.74 -6.78
CA PHE A 127 3.97 -5.20 -5.44
C PHE A 127 5.42 -4.89 -5.04
N GLY A 128 6.39 -5.08 -5.94
CA GLY A 128 7.77 -4.68 -5.73
C GLY A 128 7.94 -3.18 -5.45
N LEU A 129 7.23 -2.34 -6.22
CA LEU A 129 7.16 -0.90 -5.97
C LEU A 129 6.58 -0.59 -4.59
N ALA A 130 5.49 -1.26 -4.20
CA ALA A 130 4.87 -1.06 -2.88
C ALA A 130 5.82 -1.43 -1.74
N VAL A 131 6.51 -2.57 -1.84
CA VAL A 131 7.49 -3.02 -0.83
C VAL A 131 8.65 -2.03 -0.73
N PHE A 132 9.23 -1.63 -1.86
CA PHE A 132 10.31 -0.65 -1.89
C PHE A 132 9.88 0.68 -1.28
N ALA A 133 8.74 1.23 -1.74
CA ALA A 133 8.22 2.48 -1.23
C ALA A 133 7.92 2.42 0.27
N TRP A 134 7.38 1.30 0.75
CA TRP A 134 7.09 1.09 2.16
C TRP A 134 8.37 1.13 3.01
N LEU A 135 9.44 0.46 2.59
CA LEU A 135 10.74 0.56 3.26
C LEU A 135 11.24 2.00 3.32
N VAL A 136 11.08 2.76 2.24
CA VAL A 136 11.47 4.17 2.22
C VAL A 136 10.59 5.01 3.14
N THR A 137 9.28 4.76 3.24
CA THR A 137 8.41 5.47 4.19
C THR A 137 8.87 5.28 5.64
N ILE A 138 9.35 4.09 6.01
CA ILE A 138 9.92 3.83 7.34
C ILE A 138 11.17 4.69 7.55
N VAL A 139 12.10 4.67 6.59
CA VAL A 139 13.32 5.48 6.66
C VAL A 139 12.97 6.97 6.80
N GLN A 140 12.01 7.47 6.04
CA GLN A 140 11.60 8.88 6.08
C GLN A 140 10.91 9.23 7.41
N ALA A 141 10.10 8.34 7.97
CA ALA A 141 9.50 8.51 9.29
C ALA A 141 10.58 8.59 10.38
N ILE A 142 11.54 7.66 10.39
CA ILE A 142 12.67 7.66 11.33
C ILE A 142 13.49 8.95 11.20
N ARG A 143 13.80 9.37 9.98
CA ARG A 143 14.53 10.63 9.74
C ARG A 143 13.77 11.85 10.26
N GLY A 144 12.44 11.88 10.10
CA GLY A 144 11.58 12.93 10.65
C GLY A 144 11.67 13.02 12.17
N ILE A 145 11.59 11.88 12.87
CA ILE A 145 11.74 11.79 14.34
C ILE A 145 13.13 12.27 14.78
N VAL A 146 14.20 11.84 14.10
CA VAL A 146 15.57 12.24 14.45
C VAL A 146 15.76 13.75 14.27
N TYR A 147 15.18 14.33 13.21
CA TYR A 147 15.26 15.76 12.96
C TYR A 147 14.50 16.57 14.02
N SER A 148 13.28 16.15 14.38
CA SER A 148 12.47 16.86 15.38
C SER A 148 13.11 16.86 16.77
N ARG A 149 13.85 15.80 17.12
CA ARG A 149 14.61 15.69 18.38
C ARG A 149 15.89 16.53 18.44
N ARG A 150 16.44 16.94 17.29
CA ARG A 150 17.63 17.81 17.25
C ARG A 150 17.27 19.29 17.23
N ALA A 151 16.05 19.61 16.81
CA ALA A 151 15.55 20.98 16.70
C ALA A 151 14.92 21.50 18.00
N GLY A 152 14.51 20.61 18.90
CA GLY A 152 14.08 20.94 20.27
C GLY A 152 15.18 20.70 21.27
#